data_AF-A0A928VSZ0-F1
#
_entry.id   AF-A0A928VSZ0-F1
#
_cell.length_a   1.000
_cell.length_b   1.000
_cell.length_c   1.000
_cell.angle_alpha   90.00
_cell.angle_beta   90.00
_cell.angle_gamma   90.00
#
_symmetry.space_group_name_H-M   'P 1'
#
loop_
_entity.id
_entity.type
_entity.pdbx_description
1 polymer ?
#
loop_
_entity_poly.entity_id
_entity_poly.type
_entity_poly.pdbx_seq_one_letter_code
_entity_poly.pdbx_strand_id
1 'polypeptide(L)' 'MFEQQPESLRDRVQQLSSQAIAAAAPTSWFEPLYVASAGDPAQIPWAKLEPHPDIQ' A
#
# COMPACT_ATOMS: atom_id res chain seq x y z
N MET A 1 3.88 7.00 -16.61
CA MET A 1 4.27 8.01 -15.59
C MET A 1 3.94 7.37 -14.25
N PHE A 2 4.90 7.21 -13.34
CA PHE A 2 4.57 6.69 -12.00
C PHE A 2 3.83 7.81 -11.26
N GLU A 3 2.60 7.55 -10.83
CA GLU A 3 1.85 8.52 -10.04
C GLU A 3 2.62 8.84 -8.76
N GLN A 4 2.71 10.13 -8.44
CA GLN A 4 3.41 10.59 -7.25
C GLN A 4 2.56 10.26 -6.02
N GLN A 5 2.85 9.12 -5.42
CA GLN A 5 2.35 8.75 -4.11
C GLN A 5 3.00 9.64 -3.04
N PRO A 6 2.32 9.94 -1.92
CA PRO A 6 2.98 10.56 -0.77
C PRO A 6 4.19 9.71 -0.37
N GLU A 7 5.38 10.30 -0.31
CA GLU A 7 6.63 9.59 0.00
C GLU A 7 6.49 8.77 1.30
N SER A 8 5.80 9.35 2.29
CA SER A 8 5.50 8.71 3.57
C SER A 8 4.68 7.42 3.48
N LEU A 9 3.77 7.31 2.51
CA LEU A 9 2.93 6.12 2.34
C LEU A 9 3.74 4.96 1.75
N ARG A 10 4.60 5.29 0.77
CA ARG A 10 5.48 4.32 0.12
C ARG A 10 6.54 3.81 1.10
N ASP A 11 7.13 4.70 1.89
CA ASP A 11 8.12 4.34 2.91
C ASP A 11 7.54 3.38 3.95
N ARG A 12 6.30 3.61 4.38
CA ARG A 12 5.58 2.72 5.30
C ARG A 12 5.41 1.31 4.72
N VAL A 13 4.97 1.21 3.47
CA VAL A 13 4.80 -0.08 2.79
C VAL A 13 6.13 -0.80 2.60
N GLN A 14 7.19 -0.06 2.24
CA GLN A 14 8.53 -0.60 2.14
C GLN A 14 9.03 -1.13 3.49
N GLN A 15 8.79 -0.41 4.59
CA GLN A 15 9.15 -0.85 5.93
C GLN A 15 8.44 -2.15 6.32
N LEU A 16 7.11 -2.19 6.17
CA LEU A 16 6.32 -3.36 6.56
C LEU A 16 6.67 -4.59 5.71
N SER A 17 6.83 -4.42 4.39
CA SER A 17 7.24 -5.50 3.49
C SER A 17 8.64 -6.04 3.82
N SER A 18 9.60 -5.17 4.13
CA SER A 18 10.95 -5.59 4.52
C SER A 18 10.94 -6.42 5.81
N GLN A 19 10.13 -6.03 6.81
CA GLN A 19 9.96 -6.78 8.05
C GLN A 19 9.32 -8.15 7.82
N ALA A 20 8.28 -8.21 6.98
CA ALA A 20 7.58 -9.44 6.61
C ALA A 20 8.52 -10.44 5.89
N ILE A 21 9.38 -9.95 5.00
CA ILE A 21 10.41 -10.76 4.34
C ILE A 21 11.40 -11.32 5.37
N ALA A 22 11.91 -10.46 6.27
CA ALA A 22 12.85 -10.88 7.32
C ALA A 22 12.25 -11.92 8.28
N ALA A 23 10.93 -11.88 8.49
CA ALA A 23 10.19 -12.84 9.31
C ALA A 23 9.79 -14.14 8.57
N ALA A 24 10.26 -14.35 7.33
CA ALA A 24 9.87 -15.46 6.46
C ALA A 24 8.34 -15.56 6.21
N ALA A 25 7.62 -14.45 6.33
CA ALA A 25 6.18 -14.34 6.13
C ALA A 25 5.87 -13.18 5.17
N PRO A 26 6.25 -13.29 3.88
CA PRO A 26 6.35 -12.16 2.94
C PRO A 26 5.02 -11.45 2.62
N THR A 27 3.88 -12.04 2.99
CA THR A 27 2.54 -11.45 2.81
C THR A 27 1.95 -10.92 4.11
N SER A 28 2.59 -11.13 5.26
CA SER A 28 2.05 -10.72 6.56
C SER A 28 1.91 -9.21 6.74
N TRP A 29 2.55 -8.40 5.90
CA TRP A 29 2.50 -6.94 5.94
C TRP A 29 1.18 -6.33 5.42
N PHE A 30 0.36 -7.10 4.69
CA PHE A 30 -0.94 -6.62 4.22
C PHE A 30 -1.91 -6.36 5.38
N GLU A 31 -2.01 -7.30 6.33
CA GLU A 31 -2.93 -7.20 7.47
C GLU A 31 -2.72 -5.93 8.31
N PRO A 32 -1.51 -5.61 8.81
CA PRO A 32 -1.29 -4.38 9.59
C PRO A 32 -1.49 -3.11 8.75
N LEU A 33 -1.27 -3.16 7.43
CA LEU A 33 -1.56 -2.03 6.55
C LEU A 33 -3.07 -1.78 6.48
N TYR A 34 -3.88 -2.82 6.27
CA TYR A 34 -5.34 -2.70 6.21
C TYR A 34 -5.98 -2.37 7.56
N VAL A 35 -5.50 -2.95 8.66
CA VAL A 35 -5.99 -2.59 10.00
C VAL A 35 -5.71 -1.12 10.30
N ALA A 36 -4.51 -0.65 9.98
CA ALA A 36 -4.13 0.73 10.28
C ALA A 36 -4.75 1.77 9.33
N SER A 37 -5.22 1.37 8.15
CA SER A 37 -5.97 2.29 7.29
C SER A 37 -7.35 2.61 7.87
N ALA A 38 -7.89 1.78 8.75
CA ALA A 38 -9.25 1.95 9.30
C ALA A 38 -10.33 2.12 8.20
N GLY A 39 -10.11 1.51 7.03
CA GLY A 39 -10.99 1.64 5.87
C GLY A 39 -10.76 2.90 5.03
N ASP A 40 -9.77 3.73 5.35
CA ASP A 40 -9.39 4.89 4.54
C ASP A 40 -8.61 4.43 3.28
N PRO A 41 -9.20 4.56 2.08
CA PRO A 41 -8.54 4.21 0.82
C PRO A 41 -7.30 5.07 0.55
N ALA A 42 -7.19 6.29 1.09
CA ALA A 42 -6.02 7.15 0.91
C ALA A 42 -4.76 6.59 1.61
N GLN A 43 -4.92 5.63 2.52
CA GLN A 43 -3.80 4.95 3.17
C GLN A 43 -3.31 3.71 2.40
N ILE A 44 -3.98 3.35 1.30
CA ILE A 44 -3.67 2.15 0.52
C ILE A 44 -3.18 2.58 -0.87
N PRO A 45 -1.90 2.36 -1.23
CA PRO A 45 -1.29 2.92 -2.44
C PRO A 45 -2.03 2.63 -3.75
N TRP A 46 -2.67 1.47 -3.83
CA TRP A 46 -3.38 1.00 -5.03
C TRP A 46 -4.89 1.24 -4.99
N ALA A 47 -5.45 1.74 -3.88
CA ALA A 47 -6.89 1.94 -3.72
C ALA A 47 -7.33 3.31 -4.29
N LYS A 48 -7.12 3.52 -5.58
CA LYS A 48 -7.40 4.80 -6.25
C LYS A 48 -8.88 5.20 -6.24
N LEU A 49 -9.78 4.23 -6.08
CA LEU A 49 -11.25 4.41 -6.16
C LEU A 49 -11.75 5.10 -7.44
N GLU A 50 -10.91 5.18 -8.46
CA GLU A 50 -11.21 5.74 -9.76
C GLU A 50 -11.03 4.66 -10.83
N PRO A 51 -11.87 4.65 -11.88
CA PRO A 51 -11.65 3.79 -13.04
C PRO A 51 -10.27 4.04 -13.64
N HIS A 52 -9.68 3.00 -14.23
CA HIS A 52 -8.46 3.17 -15.02
C HIS A 52 -8.74 4.14 -16.18
N PRO A 53 -7.87 5.13 -16.46
CA PRO A 53 -8.15 6.16 -17.46
C PRO A 53 -8.32 5.62 -18.89
N ASP A 54 -7.71 4.49 -19.22
CA ASP A 54 -7.76 3.87 -20.55
C ASP A 54 -8.94 2.89 -20.78
N ILE A 55 -10.07 3.06 -20.09
CA ILE A 55 -11.30 2.26 -20.33
C ILE A 55 -12.27 3.02 -21.28
N GLN A 56 -11.74 3.78 -22.27
CA GLN A 56 -12.58 4.38 -23.31
C GLN A 56 -12.96 3.37 -24.40
#